data_AF-A0A3P8NB46-F1
#
_entry.id   AF-A0A3P8NB46-F1
#
_cell.length_a   1.000
_cell.length_b   1.000
_cell.length_c   1.000
_cell.angle_alpha   90.00
_cell.angle_beta   90.00
_cell.angle_gamma   90.00
#
_symmetry.space_group_name_H-M   'P 1'
#
loop_
_entity.id
_entity.type
_entity.pdbx_description
1 polymer ?
#
loop_
_entity_poly.entity_id
_entity_poly.type
_entity_poly.pdbx_seq_one_letter_code
_entity_poly.pdbx_strand_id
1 'polypeptide(L)'
;HCDLAHLVKLYQSLMSALLGAWPVCVCFKGLHVGAPLTTFDVRKVELDAAGAAQTDHGVLIEYFCAGFEKNQAELIVSALVTLATANMDVVYKDMVTKSHQEIALQQIMAHLDSVRKDMVILEKSEFANLRSENTKMKRELEQLQNRLKEESKKMMAETKLDINLERSRVSDMFTEQEKKLMEATSDFHHKLENDNMEINRKLDLQVASLKTLLESLKLQTIRYLAGETAAVLLCTLGRLQVWTLTVLTRVL
;
A
#
# COMPACT_ATOMS: atom_id res chain seq x y z
N HIS A 1 -13.76 3.76 12.24
CA HIS A 1 -12.82 3.38 11.17
C HIS A 1 -11.65 4.34 11.21
N CYS A 2 -10.57 3.96 11.89
CA CYS A 2 -9.33 4.71 11.83
C CYS A 2 -8.59 4.27 10.56
N ASP A 3 -8.53 5.17 9.58
CA ASP A 3 -7.91 4.91 8.29
C ASP A 3 -6.45 4.48 8.44
N LEU A 4 -6.13 3.31 7.88
CA LEU A 4 -4.77 2.77 7.81
C LEU A 4 -3.78 3.79 7.20
N ALA A 5 -4.28 4.66 6.32
CA ALA A 5 -3.53 5.77 5.72
C ALA A 5 -3.07 6.82 6.75
N HIS A 6 -3.85 7.07 7.81
CA HIS A 6 -3.44 7.98 8.89
C HIS A 6 -2.34 7.37 9.75
N LEU A 7 -2.39 6.06 10.00
CA LEU A 7 -1.38 5.35 10.77
C LEU A 7 -0.02 5.34 10.07
N VAL A 8 -0.02 5.13 8.74
CA VAL A 8 1.21 5.15 7.91
C VAL A 8 1.81 6.56 7.86
N LYS A 9 1.00 7.60 7.72
CA LYS A 9 1.47 8.99 7.77
C LYS A 9 2.07 9.36 9.13
N LEU A 10 1.43 8.90 10.22
CA LEU A 10 1.96 9.08 11.58
C LEU A 10 3.29 8.36 11.74
N TYR A 11 3.41 7.11 11.30
CA TYR A 11 4.66 6.34 11.39
C TYR A 11 5.79 6.98 10.57
N GLN A 12 5.49 7.48 9.38
CA GLN A 12 6.46 8.12 8.50
C GLN A 12 6.87 9.51 9.00
N SER A 13 5.95 10.25 9.64
CA SER A 13 6.24 11.50 10.35
C SER A 13 7.06 11.28 11.62
N LEU A 14 6.79 10.21 12.38
CA LEU A 14 7.55 9.84 13.57
C LEU A 14 8.96 9.38 13.21
N MET A 15 9.11 8.60 12.15
CA MET A 15 10.43 8.15 11.69
C MET A 15 11.28 9.28 11.12
N SER A 16 10.67 10.22 10.38
CA SER A 16 11.38 11.42 9.90
C SER A 16 11.74 12.38 11.04
N ALA A 17 10.89 12.51 12.06
CA ALA A 17 11.21 13.25 13.28
C ALA A 17 12.32 12.57 14.09
N LEU A 18 12.30 11.24 14.26
CA LEU A 18 13.34 10.49 14.98
C LEU A 18 14.68 10.47 14.24
N LEU A 19 14.68 10.38 12.90
CA LEU A 19 15.89 10.46 12.08
C LEU A 19 16.39 11.90 11.89
N GLY A 20 15.51 12.90 11.98
CA GLY A 20 15.84 14.33 11.89
C GLY A 20 16.20 14.99 13.22
N ALA A 21 15.83 14.39 14.36
CA ALA A 21 16.05 14.92 15.70
C ALA A 21 17.24 14.31 16.43
N TRP A 22 18.06 13.47 15.79
CA TRP A 22 19.42 13.33 16.28
C TRP A 22 20.16 14.61 15.94
N PRO A 23 20.65 15.38 16.93
CA PRO A 23 21.61 16.40 16.63
C PRO A 23 22.82 15.64 16.09
N VAL A 24 22.98 15.67 14.77
CA VAL A 24 24.29 15.44 14.17
C VAL A 24 25.14 16.54 14.79
N CYS A 25 25.87 16.18 15.84
CA CYS A 25 26.87 17.02 16.46
C CYS A 25 27.99 17.19 15.41
N VAL A 26 27.73 18.04 14.42
CA VAL A 26 28.74 18.57 13.51
C VAL A 26 29.37 19.75 14.23
N CYS A 27 30.13 19.46 15.28
CA CYS A 27 31.13 20.36 15.80
C CYS A 27 32.50 19.71 15.63
N PHE A 28 32.92 19.53 14.37
CA PHE A 28 34.34 19.33 14.05
C PHE A 28 34.67 19.96 12.69
N LYS A 29 34.36 21.26 12.56
CA LYS A 29 34.97 22.11 11.54
C LYS A 29 35.97 23.02 12.26
N GLY A 30 37.25 22.64 12.19
CA GLY A 30 38.36 23.51 12.56
C GLY A 30 39.03 23.19 13.89
N LEU A 31 39.74 22.06 13.97
CA LEU A 31 40.91 21.97 14.85
C LEU A 31 42.17 21.88 13.97
N HIS A 32 42.49 23.01 13.36
CA HIS A 32 43.81 23.30 12.78
C HIS A 32 44.20 24.70 13.27
N VAL A 33 44.50 24.82 14.55
CA VAL A 33 45.41 25.82 15.09
C VAL A 33 46.04 25.18 16.33
N GLY A 34 47.37 25.17 16.38
CA GLY A 34 48.13 24.61 17.50
C GLY A 34 47.69 25.23 18.82
N ALA A 35 47.13 24.43 19.69
CA ALA A 35 47.22 24.71 21.11
C ALA A 35 48.62 24.25 21.54
N PRO A 36 49.46 25.11 22.12
CA PRO A 36 50.63 24.62 22.81
C PRO A 36 50.09 23.66 23.87
N LEU A 37 50.58 22.42 23.82
CA LEU A 37 50.46 21.41 24.85
C LEU A 37 50.40 22.15 26.19
N THR A 38 49.23 22.16 26.83
CA THR A 38 49.06 22.79 28.14
C THR A 38 50.22 22.32 28.96
N THR A 39 51.10 23.27 29.30
CA THR A 39 52.26 23.05 30.14
C THR A 39 51.71 22.38 31.38
N PHE A 40 51.87 21.06 31.46
CA PHE A 40 51.71 20.34 32.71
C PHE A 40 52.83 20.91 33.56
N ASP A 41 52.48 21.95 34.32
CA ASP A 41 53.36 22.56 35.29
C ASP A 41 53.47 21.57 36.44
N VAL A 42 54.28 20.55 36.18
CA VAL A 42 54.78 19.66 37.21
C VAL A 42 55.54 20.60 38.12
N ARG A 43 54.99 20.84 39.33
CA ARG A 43 55.72 21.52 40.39
C ARG A 43 57.12 20.92 40.38
N LYS A 44 58.09 21.71 39.95
CA LYS A 44 59.50 21.37 39.90
C LYS A 44 59.94 21.26 41.35
N VAL A 45 59.63 20.12 41.97
CA VAL A 45 60.27 19.71 43.20
C VAL A 45 61.65 19.22 42.74
N GLU A 46 62.51 20.18 42.42
CA GLU A 46 63.94 19.99 42.55
C GLU A 46 64.18 19.76 44.04
N LEU A 47 64.17 18.50 44.45
CA LEU A 47 64.96 18.15 45.60
C LEU A 47 66.40 18.28 45.12
N ASP A 48 67.02 19.39 45.50
CA ASP A 48 68.46 19.49 45.54
C ASP A 48 68.96 18.34 46.41
N ALA A 49 69.22 17.19 45.79
CA ALA A 49 69.92 16.06 46.39
C ALA A 49 71.31 16.48 46.90
N ALA A 50 71.79 17.65 46.49
CA ALA A 50 73.02 18.28 46.94
C ALA A 50 72.95 18.90 48.34
N GLY A 51 71.75 19.17 48.90
CA GLY A 51 71.63 19.83 50.21
C GLY A 51 71.71 18.90 51.42
N ALA A 52 71.49 17.59 51.24
CA ALA A 52 71.30 16.66 52.37
C ALA A 52 72.53 15.81 52.70
N ALA A 53 73.64 15.92 51.96
CA ALA A 53 74.78 15.01 52.10
C ALA A 53 76.01 15.60 52.80
N GLN A 54 75.93 16.83 53.34
CA GLN A 54 77.09 17.45 53.99
C GLN A 54 76.69 18.50 55.03
N THR A 55 75.79 18.17 55.95
CA THR A 55 75.84 18.85 57.26
C THR A 55 76.94 18.16 58.06
N ASP A 56 78.10 18.80 58.15
CA ASP A 56 79.26 18.31 58.90
C ASP A 56 78.80 17.76 60.26
N HIS A 57 78.92 16.44 60.46
CA HIS A 57 78.50 15.74 61.68
C HIS A 57 79.02 16.43 62.96
N GLY A 58 80.18 17.06 62.89
CA GLY A 58 80.79 17.82 63.98
C GLY A 58 79.99 19.06 64.41
N VAL A 59 79.37 19.78 63.47
CA VAL A 59 78.58 20.99 63.77
C VAL A 59 77.28 20.62 64.48
N LEU A 60 76.66 19.49 64.12
CA LEU A 60 75.48 19.00 64.83
C LEU A 60 75.83 18.57 66.26
N ILE A 61 76.95 17.87 66.45
CA ILE A 61 77.39 17.42 67.78
C ILE A 61 77.68 18.62 68.70
N GLU A 62 78.34 19.67 68.21
CA GLU A 62 78.59 20.89 69.00
C GLU A 62 77.29 21.54 69.49
N TYR A 63 76.26 21.59 68.64
CA TYR A 63 74.96 22.18 69.00
C TYR A 63 74.23 21.38 70.09
N PHE A 64 74.32 20.05 70.04
CA PHE A 64 73.71 19.16 71.05
C PHE A 64 74.53 19.05 72.34
N CYS A 65 75.86 19.27 72.29
CA CYS A 65 76.74 19.29 73.47
C CYS A 65 76.50 20.50 74.38
N ALA A 66 75.82 21.55 73.91
CA ALA A 66 75.48 22.72 74.73
C ALA A 66 74.48 22.41 75.87
N GLY A 67 73.83 21.23 75.85
CA GLY A 67 72.88 20.80 76.89
C GLY A 67 72.96 19.32 77.30
N PHE A 68 73.84 18.50 76.69
CA PHE A 68 73.95 17.06 76.93
C PHE A 68 75.42 16.60 76.98
N GLU A 69 75.68 15.45 77.62
CA GLU A 69 77.01 14.82 77.61
C GLU A 69 77.38 14.40 76.17
N LYS A 70 78.64 14.59 75.77
CA LYS A 70 79.13 14.38 74.39
C LYS A 70 78.73 13.03 73.79
N ASN A 71 78.80 11.97 74.58
CA ASN A 71 78.43 10.62 74.15
C ASN A 71 76.93 10.49 73.82
N GLN A 72 76.07 11.21 74.55
CA GLN A 72 74.62 11.23 74.29
C GLN A 72 74.30 12.08 73.05
N ALA A 73 74.99 13.20 72.86
CA ALA A 73 74.86 14.04 71.68
C ALA A 73 75.26 13.28 70.39
N GLU A 74 76.37 12.54 70.41
CA GLU A 74 76.81 11.71 69.28
C GLU A 74 75.79 10.62 68.91
N LEU A 75 75.20 9.96 69.91
CA LEU A 75 74.22 8.89 69.68
C LEU A 75 72.90 9.43 69.11
N ILE A 76 72.44 10.59 69.59
CA ILE A 76 71.26 11.28 69.06
C ILE A 76 71.49 11.73 67.62
N VAL A 77 72.64 12.35 67.33
CA VAL A 77 72.99 12.80 65.97
C VAL A 77 73.10 11.61 65.01
N SER A 78 73.71 10.50 65.42
CA SER A 78 73.81 9.28 64.62
C SER A 78 72.43 8.66 64.31
N ALA A 79 71.56 8.58 65.32
CA ALA A 79 70.18 8.11 65.14
C ALA A 79 69.39 9.03 64.19
N LEU A 80 69.57 10.35 64.31
CA LEU A 80 68.90 11.34 63.47
C LEU A 80 69.37 11.27 62.01
N VAL A 81 70.67 11.13 61.77
CA VAL A 81 71.21 10.99 60.41
C VAL A 81 70.78 9.66 59.79
N THR A 82 70.77 8.57 60.57
CA THR A 82 70.27 7.27 60.09
C THR A 82 68.79 7.35 59.72
N LEU A 83 67.96 8.00 60.56
CA LEU A 83 66.55 8.21 60.30
C LEU A 83 66.32 9.13 59.09
N ALA A 84 67.08 10.22 58.98
CA ALA A 84 67.00 11.13 57.84
C ALA A 84 67.38 10.43 56.52
N THR A 85 68.42 9.60 56.54
CA THR A 85 68.86 8.83 55.38
C THR A 85 67.82 7.78 54.98
N ALA A 86 67.29 7.02 55.94
CA ALA A 86 66.21 6.05 55.68
C ALA A 86 64.92 6.72 55.17
N ASN A 87 64.56 7.89 55.71
CA ASN A 87 63.42 8.67 55.24
C ASN A 87 63.63 9.17 53.81
N MET A 88 64.84 9.63 53.47
CA MET A 88 65.15 10.04 52.09
C MET A 88 65.04 8.86 51.12
N ASP A 89 65.54 7.67 51.45
CA ASP A 89 65.43 6.48 50.59
C ASP A 89 63.97 6.07 50.32
N VAL A 90 63.10 6.12 51.34
CA VAL A 90 61.66 5.85 51.17
C VAL A 90 61.01 6.91 50.28
N VAL A 91 61.32 8.19 50.51
CA VAL A 91 60.78 9.29 49.71
C VAL A 91 61.26 9.20 48.26
N TYR A 92 62.52 8.86 47.98
CA TYR A 92 63.00 8.67 46.60
C TYR A 92 62.36 7.48 45.88
N LYS A 93 61.98 6.43 46.61
CA LYS A 93 61.29 5.27 46.04
C LYS A 93 59.81 5.56 45.73
N ASP A 94 59.14 6.33 46.58
CA ASP A 94 57.73 6.70 46.41
C ASP A 94 57.53 7.95 45.55
N MET A 95 58.58 8.73 45.32
CA MET A 95 58.54 9.87 44.41
C MET A 95 58.54 9.42 42.95
N VAL A 96 57.59 9.97 42.20
CA VAL A 96 57.60 9.90 40.76
C VAL A 96 58.71 10.82 40.24
N THR A 97 59.77 10.22 39.71
CA THR A 97 60.83 10.97 39.05
C THR A 97 60.29 11.62 37.78
N LYS A 98 60.85 12.79 37.41
CA LYS A 98 60.47 13.49 36.18
C LYS A 98 60.56 12.59 34.94
N SER A 99 61.54 11.70 34.89
CA SER A 99 61.70 10.73 33.80
C SER A 99 60.56 9.72 33.73
N HIS A 100 60.05 9.23 34.87
CA HIS A 100 58.89 8.33 34.88
C HIS A 100 57.61 9.04 34.42
N GLN A 101 57.45 10.32 34.79
CA GLN A 101 56.32 11.14 34.33
C GLN A 101 56.36 11.45 32.83
N GLU A 102 57.53 11.74 32.27
CA GLU A 102 57.72 11.93 30.83
C GLU A 102 57.38 10.66 30.04
N ILE A 103 57.78 9.49 30.52
CA ILE A 103 57.43 8.19 29.91
C ILE A 103 55.91 7.98 29.94
N ALA A 104 55.25 8.22 31.08
CA ALA A 104 53.81 8.09 31.20
C ALA A 104 53.07 9.06 30.25
N LEU A 105 53.54 10.30 30.13
CA LEU A 105 52.98 11.27 29.20
C LEU A 105 53.17 10.84 27.73
N GLN A 106 54.34 10.32 27.36
CA GLN A 106 54.57 9.79 26.01
C GLN A 106 53.65 8.61 25.69
N GLN A 107 53.40 7.72 26.66
CA GLN A 107 52.44 6.62 26.50
C GLN A 107 51.02 7.15 26.29
N ILE A 108 50.58 8.12 27.11
CA ILE A 108 49.26 8.75 26.95
C ILE A 108 49.13 9.41 25.57
N MET A 109 50.17 10.13 25.12
CA MET A 109 50.18 10.75 23.79
C MET A 109 50.10 9.71 22.67
N ALA A 110 50.86 8.62 22.75
CA ALA A 110 50.81 7.53 21.78
C ALA A 110 49.42 6.87 21.71
N HIS A 111 48.78 6.64 22.87
CA HIS A 111 47.41 6.13 22.93
C HIS A 111 46.40 7.09 22.31
N LEU A 112 46.52 8.39 22.58
CA LEU A 112 45.66 9.41 21.98
C LEU A 112 45.83 9.45 20.45
N ASP A 113 47.06 9.35 19.96
CA ASP A 113 47.35 9.30 18.52
C ASP A 113 46.79 8.03 17.87
N SER A 114 46.77 6.89 18.57
CA SER A 114 46.09 5.67 18.10
C SER A 114 44.58 5.89 17.99
N VAL A 115 43.93 6.41 19.03
CA VAL A 115 42.49 6.70 19.03
C VAL A 115 42.12 7.68 17.91
N ARG A 116 42.97 8.69 17.65
CA ARG A 116 42.76 9.63 16.54
C ARG A 116 42.80 8.92 15.19
N LYS A 117 43.72 7.99 14.98
CA LYS A 117 43.79 7.19 13.73
C LYS A 117 42.54 6.34 13.56
N ASP A 118 42.11 5.67 14.62
CA ASP A 118 40.90 4.82 14.59
C ASP A 118 39.66 5.64 14.25
N MET A 119 39.52 6.84 14.82
CA MET A 119 38.43 7.77 14.48
C MET A 119 38.44 8.16 12.99
N VAL A 120 39.60 8.53 12.45
CA VAL A 120 39.71 8.90 11.02
C VAL A 120 39.42 7.70 10.10
N ILE A 121 39.86 6.50 10.48
CA ILE A 121 39.57 5.27 9.74
C ILE A 121 38.05 5.03 9.74
N LEU A 122 37.41 5.08 10.91
CA LEU A 122 35.98 4.88 11.06
C LEU A 122 35.17 5.87 10.19
N GLU A 123 35.53 7.16 10.24
CA GLU A 123 34.91 8.21 9.41
C GLU A 123 35.07 7.97 7.91
N LYS A 124 36.24 7.50 7.48
CA LYS A 124 36.55 7.32 6.06
C LYS A 124 36.07 6.01 5.47
N SER A 125 36.09 4.90 6.23
CA SER A 125 35.70 3.59 5.71
C SER A 125 34.25 3.28 6.05
N GLU A 126 33.90 3.18 7.32
CA GLU A 126 32.61 2.64 7.75
C GLU A 126 31.46 3.61 7.53
N PHE A 127 31.63 4.88 7.91
CA PHE A 127 30.59 5.89 7.68
C PHE A 127 30.38 6.18 6.18
N ALA A 128 31.45 6.18 5.39
CA ALA A 128 31.34 6.33 3.94
C ALA A 128 30.61 5.14 3.30
N ASN A 129 30.95 3.92 3.72
CA ASN A 129 30.30 2.70 3.26
C ASN A 129 28.81 2.70 3.62
N LEU A 130 28.45 2.97 4.88
CA LEU A 130 27.06 3.03 5.33
C LEU A 130 26.25 4.11 4.60
N ARG A 131 26.82 5.28 4.35
CA ARG A 131 26.15 6.32 3.53
C ARG A 131 25.94 5.83 2.09
N SER A 132 26.96 5.21 1.49
CA SER A 132 26.85 4.68 0.12
C SER A 132 25.76 3.61 0.03
N GLU A 133 25.71 2.71 1.01
CA GLU A 133 24.72 1.64 1.08
C GLU A 133 23.32 2.19 1.33
N ASN A 134 23.16 3.17 2.21
CA ASN A 134 21.88 3.85 2.44
C ASN A 134 21.37 4.53 1.16
N THR A 135 22.25 5.23 0.42
CA THR A 135 21.86 5.84 -0.86
C THR A 135 21.53 4.80 -1.93
N LYS A 136 22.21 3.65 -1.93
CA LYS A 136 21.91 2.53 -2.82
C LYS A 136 20.54 1.94 -2.51
N MET A 137 20.26 1.63 -1.24
CA MET A 137 18.96 1.12 -0.80
C MET A 137 17.83 2.10 -1.12
N LYS A 138 18.02 3.41 -0.95
CA LYS A 138 17.04 4.42 -1.35
C LYS A 138 16.74 4.39 -2.85
N ARG A 139 17.78 4.29 -3.70
CA ARG A 139 17.61 4.18 -5.15
C ARG A 139 16.85 2.91 -5.55
N GLU A 140 17.20 1.77 -4.95
CA GLU A 140 16.50 0.50 -5.21
C GLU A 140 15.03 0.57 -4.77
N LEU A 141 14.75 1.18 -3.62
CA LEU A 141 13.38 1.40 -3.14
C LEU A 141 12.57 2.28 -4.10
N GLU A 142 13.14 3.39 -4.57
CA GLU A 142 12.50 4.27 -5.55
C GLU A 142 12.25 3.56 -6.88
N GLN A 143 13.20 2.75 -7.34
CA GLN A 143 13.03 1.92 -8.56
C GLN A 143 11.90 0.90 -8.38
N LEU A 144 11.85 0.17 -7.27
CA LEU A 144 10.78 -0.78 -6.98
C LEU A 144 9.42 -0.09 -6.87
N GLN A 145 9.36 1.07 -6.22
CA GLN A 145 8.13 1.85 -6.12
C GLN A 145 7.64 2.31 -7.49
N ASN A 146 8.54 2.74 -8.38
CA ASN A 146 8.18 3.14 -9.74
C ASN A 146 7.70 1.95 -10.58
N ARG A 147 8.40 0.81 -10.52
CA ARG A 147 7.96 -0.43 -11.17
C ARG A 147 6.58 -0.86 -10.69
N LEU A 148 6.32 -0.83 -9.39
CA LEU A 148 5.03 -1.21 -8.83
C LEU A 148 3.90 -0.25 -9.27
N LYS A 149 4.18 1.05 -9.35
CA LYS A 149 3.23 2.03 -9.90
C LYS A 149 2.93 1.78 -11.38
N GLU A 150 3.94 1.43 -12.16
CA GLU A 150 3.80 1.13 -13.59
C GLU A 150 3.01 -0.15 -13.82
N GLU A 151 3.36 -1.24 -13.15
CA GLU A 151 2.62 -2.51 -13.19
C GLU A 151 1.18 -2.34 -12.71
N SER A 152 0.94 -1.57 -11.64
CA SER A 152 -0.41 -1.27 -11.18
C SER A 152 -1.24 -0.52 -12.22
N LYS A 153 -0.64 0.48 -12.90
CA LYS A 153 -1.31 1.21 -14.00
C LYS A 153 -1.59 0.31 -15.19
N LYS A 154 -0.62 -0.53 -15.57
CA LYS A 154 -0.76 -1.51 -16.66
C LYS A 154 -1.90 -2.49 -16.36
N MET A 155 -1.88 -3.09 -15.18
CA MET A 155 -2.95 -3.99 -14.71
C MET A 155 -4.31 -3.29 -14.73
N MET A 156 -4.41 -2.06 -14.25
CA MET A 156 -5.67 -1.29 -14.28
C MET A 156 -6.16 -1.03 -15.72
N ALA A 157 -5.25 -0.72 -16.64
CA ALA A 157 -5.58 -0.52 -18.05
C ALA A 157 -6.03 -1.83 -18.72
N GLU A 158 -5.35 -2.94 -18.44
CA GLU A 158 -5.71 -4.28 -18.90
C GLU A 158 -7.09 -4.70 -18.38
N THR A 159 -7.36 -4.55 -17.07
CA THR A 159 -8.67 -4.86 -16.49
C THR A 159 -9.78 -3.98 -17.08
N LYS A 160 -9.52 -2.70 -17.33
CA LYS A 160 -10.50 -1.81 -17.97
C LYS A 160 -10.79 -2.23 -19.40
N LEU A 161 -9.77 -2.64 -20.16
CA LEU A 161 -9.93 -3.16 -21.51
C LEU A 161 -10.76 -4.45 -21.50
N ASP A 162 -10.46 -5.38 -20.60
CA ASP A 162 -11.18 -6.64 -20.45
C ASP A 162 -12.67 -6.41 -20.15
N ILE A 163 -12.99 -5.55 -19.18
CA ILE A 163 -14.37 -5.16 -18.87
C ILE A 163 -15.07 -4.53 -20.09
N ASN A 164 -14.36 -3.70 -20.86
CA ASN A 164 -14.94 -3.07 -22.05
C ASN A 164 -15.20 -4.08 -23.17
N LEU A 165 -14.30 -5.02 -23.39
CA LEU A 165 -14.48 -6.10 -24.37
C LEU A 165 -15.65 -6.99 -23.98
N GLU A 166 -15.74 -7.38 -22.70
CA GLU A 166 -16.84 -8.20 -22.21
C GLU A 166 -18.17 -7.45 -22.25
N ARG A 167 -18.18 -6.14 -21.96
CA ARG A 167 -19.36 -5.28 -22.14
C ARG A 167 -19.81 -5.23 -23.60
N SER A 168 -18.87 -5.08 -24.55
CA SER A 168 -19.19 -5.10 -25.98
C SER A 168 -19.78 -6.46 -26.37
N ARG A 169 -19.16 -7.56 -25.93
CA ARG A 169 -19.62 -8.92 -26.20
C ARG A 169 -21.05 -9.16 -25.68
N VAL A 170 -21.34 -8.73 -24.46
CA VAL A 170 -22.69 -8.83 -23.86
C VAL A 170 -23.68 -7.97 -24.65
N SER A 171 -23.29 -6.76 -25.04
CA SER A 171 -24.14 -5.89 -25.87
C SER A 171 -24.46 -6.52 -27.23
N ASP A 172 -23.47 -7.09 -27.91
CA ASP A 172 -23.66 -7.75 -29.20
C ASP A 172 -24.59 -8.95 -29.07
N MET A 173 -24.38 -9.79 -28.05
CA MET A 173 -25.29 -10.91 -27.75
C MET A 173 -26.73 -10.44 -27.46
N PHE A 174 -26.89 -9.33 -26.73
CA PHE A 174 -28.20 -8.75 -26.44
C PHE A 174 -28.88 -8.26 -27.73
N THR A 175 -28.17 -7.56 -28.60
CA THR A 175 -28.72 -7.12 -29.91
C THR A 175 -29.08 -8.30 -30.81
N GLU A 176 -28.30 -9.39 -30.77
CA GLU A 176 -28.62 -10.61 -31.51
C GLU A 176 -29.89 -11.28 -30.97
N GLN A 177 -30.05 -11.32 -29.64
CA GLN A 177 -31.28 -11.82 -29.01
C GLN A 177 -32.49 -10.95 -29.34
N GLU A 178 -32.35 -9.62 -29.30
CA GLU A 178 -33.41 -8.68 -29.69
C GLU A 178 -33.82 -8.90 -31.14
N LYS A 179 -32.85 -9.07 -32.05
CA LYS A 179 -33.11 -9.38 -33.46
C LYS A 179 -33.88 -10.70 -33.61
N LYS A 180 -33.45 -11.78 -32.94
CA LYS A 180 -34.14 -13.07 -32.97
C LYS A 180 -35.57 -12.97 -32.43
N LEU A 181 -35.78 -12.16 -31.39
CA LEU A 181 -37.10 -11.92 -30.82
C LEU A 181 -37.99 -11.13 -31.78
N MET A 182 -37.42 -10.14 -32.48
CA MET A 182 -38.13 -9.39 -33.52
C MET A 182 -38.53 -10.29 -34.68
N GLU A 183 -37.62 -11.13 -35.18
CA GLU A 183 -37.88 -12.12 -36.25
C GLU A 183 -38.96 -13.12 -35.83
N ALA A 184 -38.86 -13.70 -34.62
CA ALA A 184 -39.87 -14.63 -34.11
C ALA A 184 -41.25 -13.95 -33.95
N THR A 185 -41.27 -12.68 -33.54
CA THR A 185 -42.50 -11.89 -33.41
C THR A 185 -43.12 -11.57 -34.77
N SER A 186 -42.31 -11.18 -35.76
CA SER A 186 -42.79 -10.95 -37.13
C SER A 186 -43.29 -12.23 -37.79
N ASP A 187 -42.60 -13.35 -37.59
CA ASP A 187 -43.01 -14.66 -38.10
C ASP A 187 -44.33 -15.11 -37.48
N PHE A 188 -44.49 -14.89 -36.17
CA PHE A 188 -45.75 -15.17 -35.48
C PHE A 188 -46.88 -14.30 -35.99
N HIS A 189 -46.65 -13.00 -36.16
CA HIS A 189 -47.65 -12.08 -36.71
C HIS A 189 -48.05 -12.46 -38.15
N HIS A 190 -47.07 -12.80 -38.99
CA HIS A 190 -47.32 -13.23 -40.36
C HIS A 190 -48.13 -14.53 -40.41
N LYS A 191 -47.81 -15.51 -39.54
CA LYS A 191 -48.62 -16.74 -39.43
C LYS A 191 -50.05 -16.44 -38.97
N LEU A 192 -50.22 -15.62 -37.94
CA LEU A 192 -51.53 -15.23 -37.43
C LEU A 192 -52.36 -14.52 -38.50
N GLU A 193 -51.75 -13.61 -39.26
CA GLU A 193 -52.40 -12.88 -40.34
C GLU A 193 -52.80 -13.80 -41.51
N ASN A 194 -51.93 -14.75 -41.87
CA ASN A 194 -52.24 -15.77 -42.86
C ASN A 194 -53.38 -16.69 -42.42
N ASP A 195 -53.36 -17.17 -41.18
CA ASP A 195 -54.43 -18.01 -40.62
C ASP A 195 -55.77 -17.26 -40.56
N ASN A 196 -55.75 -15.98 -40.14
CA ASN A 196 -56.91 -15.11 -40.16
C ASN A 196 -57.46 -14.90 -41.58
N MET A 197 -56.58 -14.69 -42.57
CA MET A 197 -56.97 -14.56 -43.97
C MET A 197 -57.61 -15.85 -44.50
N GLU A 198 -57.06 -17.01 -44.15
CA GLU A 198 -57.64 -18.32 -44.51
C GLU A 198 -59.03 -18.52 -43.88
N ILE A 199 -59.18 -18.20 -42.59
CA ILE A 199 -60.47 -18.29 -41.89
C ILE A 199 -61.49 -17.36 -42.52
N ASN A 200 -61.13 -16.10 -42.77
CA ASN A 200 -62.01 -15.13 -43.42
C ASN A 200 -62.46 -15.62 -44.81
N ARG A 201 -61.53 -16.15 -45.60
CA ARG A 201 -61.87 -16.73 -46.91
C ARG A 201 -62.83 -17.92 -46.79
N LYS A 202 -62.64 -18.80 -45.81
CA LYS A 202 -63.58 -19.91 -45.55
C LYS A 202 -64.95 -19.40 -45.11
N LEU A 203 -64.98 -18.38 -44.26
CA LEU A 203 -66.22 -17.74 -43.82
C LEU A 203 -66.97 -17.14 -45.00
N ASP A 204 -66.29 -16.40 -45.88
CA ASP A 204 -66.89 -15.82 -47.08
C ASP A 204 -67.47 -16.89 -48.02
N LEU A 205 -66.76 -18.01 -48.21
CA LEU A 205 -67.26 -19.14 -48.99
C LEU A 205 -68.50 -19.79 -48.36
N GLN A 206 -68.49 -19.99 -47.04
CA GLN A 206 -69.65 -20.53 -46.33
C GLN A 206 -70.85 -19.57 -46.38
N VAL A 207 -70.64 -18.26 -46.24
CA VAL A 207 -71.68 -17.25 -46.37
C VAL A 207 -72.27 -17.24 -47.78
N ALA A 208 -71.43 -17.29 -48.82
CA ALA A 208 -71.88 -17.37 -50.21
C ALA A 208 -72.69 -18.66 -50.45
N SER A 209 -72.21 -19.81 -49.97
CA SER A 209 -72.91 -21.09 -50.08
C SER A 209 -74.24 -21.12 -49.33
N LEU A 210 -74.31 -20.55 -48.12
CA LEU A 210 -75.55 -20.45 -47.36
C LEU A 210 -76.54 -19.52 -48.05
N LYS A 211 -76.06 -18.42 -48.65
CA LYS A 211 -76.89 -17.48 -49.40
C LYS A 211 -77.51 -18.13 -50.65
N THR A 212 -76.73 -18.88 -51.43
CA THR A 212 -77.26 -19.59 -52.61
C THR A 212 -78.26 -20.66 -52.22
N LEU A 213 -78.01 -21.40 -51.12
CA LEU A 213 -78.96 -22.37 -50.57
C LEU A 213 -80.26 -21.68 -50.15
N LEU A 214 -80.18 -20.56 -49.43
CA LEU A 214 -81.35 -19.77 -49.04
C LEU A 214 -82.14 -19.26 -50.26
N GLU A 215 -81.47 -18.74 -51.29
CA GLU A 215 -82.11 -18.27 -52.52
C GLU A 215 -82.83 -19.41 -53.25
N SER A 216 -82.21 -20.60 -53.31
CA SER A 216 -82.84 -21.78 -53.90
C SER A 216 -84.08 -22.25 -53.14
N LEU A 217 -84.03 -22.27 -51.79
CA LEU A 217 -85.17 -22.62 -50.95
C LEU A 217 -86.31 -21.61 -51.13
N LYS A 218 -86.02 -20.31 -51.19
CA LYS A 218 -87.02 -19.28 -51.49
C LYS A 218 -87.72 -19.54 -52.82
N LEU A 219 -86.97 -19.85 -53.87
CA LEU A 219 -87.54 -20.18 -55.19
C LEU A 219 -88.40 -21.45 -55.14
N GLN A 220 -88.00 -22.48 -54.38
CA GLN A 220 -88.81 -23.68 -54.18
C GLN A 220 -90.13 -23.35 -53.48
N THR A 221 -90.10 -22.56 -52.39
CA THR A 221 -91.33 -22.13 -51.70
C THR A 221 -92.24 -21.32 -52.61
N ILE A 222 -91.71 -20.39 -53.40
CA ILE A 222 -92.51 -19.62 -54.37
C ILE A 222 -93.16 -20.54 -55.40
N ARG A 223 -92.41 -21.51 -55.96
CA ARG A 223 -92.96 -22.49 -56.91
C ARG A 223 -94.03 -23.38 -56.27
N TYR A 224 -93.84 -23.80 -55.03
CA TYR A 224 -94.82 -24.61 -54.29
C TYR A 224 -96.14 -23.84 -54.08
N LEU A 225 -96.08 -22.59 -53.62
CA LEU A 225 -97.25 -21.72 -53.47
C LEU A 225 -97.96 -21.44 -54.80
N ALA A 226 -97.20 -21.23 -55.88
CA ALA A 226 -97.77 -21.08 -57.22
C ALA A 226 -98.49 -22.36 -57.69
N GLY A 227 -97.94 -23.53 -57.36
CA GLY A 227 -98.57 -24.83 -57.62
C GLY A 227 -99.88 -25.02 -56.85
N GLU A 228 -99.90 -24.70 -55.56
CA GLU A 228 -101.13 -24.79 -54.74
C GLU A 228 -102.23 -23.86 -55.24
N THR A 229 -101.89 -22.60 -55.53
CA THR A 229 -102.88 -21.63 -56.06
C THR A 229 -103.41 -22.02 -57.43
N ALA A 230 -102.54 -22.53 -58.32
CA ALA A 230 -102.97 -23.07 -59.62
C ALA A 230 -103.85 -24.31 -59.47
N ALA A 231 -103.55 -25.22 -58.53
CA ALA A 231 -104.35 -26.40 -58.27
C ALA A 231 -105.76 -26.05 -57.75
N VAL A 232 -105.86 -25.10 -56.81
CA VAL A 232 -107.15 -24.60 -56.31
C VAL A 232 -107.96 -23.96 -57.46
N LEU A 233 -107.32 -23.16 -58.30
CA LEU A 233 -107.98 -22.57 -59.47
C LEU A 233 -108.48 -23.64 -60.45
N LEU A 234 -107.68 -24.69 -60.70
CA LEU A 234 -108.08 -25.79 -61.59
C LEU A 234 -109.25 -26.59 -61.01
N CYS A 235 -109.23 -26.89 -59.70
CA CYS A 235 -110.32 -27.58 -59.02
C CYS A 235 -111.63 -26.78 -59.04
N THR A 236 -111.56 -25.45 -58.85
CA THR A 236 -112.76 -24.58 -58.91
C THR A 236 -113.34 -24.52 -60.32
N LEU A 237 -112.49 -24.36 -61.35
CA LEU A 237 -112.91 -24.42 -62.75
C LEU A 237 -113.49 -25.79 -63.14
N GLY A 238 -112.88 -26.89 -62.69
CA GLY A 238 -113.39 -28.23 -62.92
C GLY A 238 -114.78 -28.46 -62.30
N ARG A 239 -115.02 -27.97 -61.07
CA ARG A 239 -116.36 -28.01 -60.45
C ARG A 239 -117.38 -27.18 -61.22
N LEU A 240 -117.00 -26.00 -61.68
CA LEU A 240 -117.84 -25.16 -62.54
C LEU A 240 -118.22 -25.89 -63.84
N GLN A 241 -117.26 -26.54 -64.51
CA GLN A 241 -117.51 -27.31 -65.73
C GLN A 241 -118.45 -28.51 -65.49
N VAL A 242 -118.22 -29.29 -64.44
CA VAL A 242 -119.11 -30.42 -64.08
C VAL A 242 -120.52 -29.93 -63.72
N TRP A 243 -120.64 -28.82 -62.99
CA TRP A 243 -121.92 -28.22 -62.67
C TRP A 243 -122.65 -27.76 -63.94
N THR A 244 -121.96 -27.10 -64.88
CA THR A 244 -122.56 -26.73 -66.17
C THR A 244 -123.01 -27.95 -66.98
N LEU A 245 -122.22 -29.03 -67.03
CA LEU A 245 -122.61 -30.27 -67.72
C LEU A 245 -123.82 -30.94 -67.08
N THR A 246 -123.86 -31.00 -65.74
CA THR A 246 -124.95 -31.62 -64.96
C THR A 246 -126.26 -30.85 -65.09
N VAL A 247 -126.20 -29.51 -65.08
CA VAL A 247 -127.38 -28.67 -65.35
C VAL A 247 -127.87 -28.88 -66.79
N LEU A 248 -126.96 -28.97 -67.76
CA LEU A 248 -127.31 -29.23 -69.16
C LEU A 248 -127.98 -30.61 -69.35
N THR A 249 -127.54 -31.65 -68.64
CA THR A 249 -128.14 -33.00 -68.70
C THR A 249 -129.47 -33.13 -67.95
N ARG A 250 -129.81 -32.19 -67.07
CA ARG A 250 -131.13 -32.14 -66.39
C ARG A 250 -132.15 -31.25 -67.10
N VAL A 251 -131.71 -30.43 -68.05
CA VAL A 251 -132.56 -29.50 -68.82
C VAL A 251 -132.87 -30.03 -70.24
N LEU A 252 -132.11 -31.01 -70.74
CA LEU A 252 -132.52 -31.89 -71.85
C LEU A 252 -133.39 -33.05 -71.34
#